data_AF-A0A2H5YM61-F1
#
_entry.id   AF-A0A2H5YM61-F1
#
_cell.length_a   1.000
_cell.length_b   1.000
_cell.length_c   1.000
_cell.angle_alpha   90.00
_cell.angle_beta   90.00
_cell.angle_gamma   90.00
#
_symmetry.space_group_name_H-M   'P 1'
#
loop_
_entity.id
_entity.type
_entity.pdbx_description
1 polymer ?
#
loop_
_entity_poly.entity_id
_entity_poly.type
_entity_poly.pdbx_seq_one_letter_code
_entity_poly.pdbx_strand_id
1 'polypeptide(L)'
;MANVRIDAQGVPKGPVYEQTTPQLHRGPLTAPDSADPTSASQGVDCAGYRMVRFDIDTVGSVGLTSLEVQLLVWNATAGRYFAGARRRFTQEELALGSPSLEVEVRGATVFLKLVSAQASSLSVAIYASLS
;
A
#
# COMPACT_ATOMS: atom_id res chain seq x y z
N MET A 1 -0.70 -14.54 -23.48
CA MET A 1 -1.12 -13.36 -24.25
C MET A 1 -1.51 -12.29 -23.25
N ALA A 2 -0.98 -11.07 -23.34
CA ALA A 2 -1.42 -9.98 -22.46
C ALA A 2 -2.86 -9.61 -22.84
N ASN A 3 -3.73 -9.40 -21.85
CA ASN A 3 -5.08 -8.89 -22.10
C ASN A 3 -4.96 -7.46 -22.64
N VAL A 4 -5.56 -7.21 -23.80
CA VAL A 4 -5.54 -5.91 -24.48
C VAL A 4 -6.96 -5.39 -24.62
N ARG A 5 -7.19 -4.13 -24.22
CA ARG A 5 -8.46 -3.43 -24.47
C ARG A 5 -8.54 -3.08 -25.95
N ILE A 6 -9.65 -3.47 -26.59
CA ILE A 6 -9.98 -3.09 -27.96
C ILE A 6 -10.83 -1.81 -27.88
N ASP A 7 -10.47 -0.76 -28.63
CA ASP A 7 -11.32 0.43 -28.71
C ASP A 7 -12.54 0.22 -29.63
N ALA A 8 -13.41 1.24 -29.69
CA ALA A 8 -14.63 1.20 -30.50
C ALA A 8 -14.36 1.00 -32.01
N GLN A 9 -13.11 1.14 -32.45
CA GLN A 9 -12.66 0.99 -33.83
C GLN A 9 -11.90 -0.33 -34.04
N GLY A 10 -11.83 -1.22 -33.04
CA GLY A 10 -11.15 -2.50 -33.18
C GLY A 10 -9.62 -2.43 -32.98
N VAL A 11 -9.08 -1.29 -32.54
CA VAL A 11 -7.64 -1.11 -32.38
C VAL A 11 -7.19 -1.60 -31.01
N PRO A 12 -6.22 -2.52 -30.94
CA PRO A 12 -5.60 -2.91 -29.67
C PRO A 12 -4.94 -1.69 -29.02
N LYS A 13 -5.43 -1.29 -27.84
CA LYS A 13 -4.73 -0.34 -26.97
C LYS A 13 -3.54 -1.03 -26.31
N GLY A 14 -2.68 -0.28 -25.62
CA GLY A 14 -1.59 -0.89 -24.86
C GLY A 14 -2.07 -1.96 -23.86
N PRO A 15 -1.15 -2.72 -23.24
CA PRO A 15 -1.48 -3.75 -22.26
C PRO A 15 -2.46 -3.22 -21.21
N VAL A 16 -3.48 -4.01 -20.87
CA VAL A 16 -4.35 -3.71 -19.75
C VAL A 16 -3.59 -4.11 -18.49
N TYR A 17 -3.24 -3.13 -17.67
CA TYR A 17 -2.86 -3.38 -16.29
C TYR A 17 -4.14 -3.75 -15.54
N GLU A 18 -4.42 -5.05 -15.41
CA GLU A 18 -5.54 -5.53 -14.60
C GLU A 18 -5.16 -5.40 -13.13
N GLN A 19 -5.64 -4.33 -12.50
CA GLN A 19 -5.51 -4.16 -11.07
C GLN A 19 -6.22 -5.30 -10.36
N THR A 20 -5.50 -5.99 -9.47
CA THR A 20 -6.12 -7.04 -8.65
C THR A 20 -7.17 -6.46 -7.71
N THR A 21 -8.16 -7.26 -7.33
CA THR A 21 -9.11 -6.85 -6.30
C THR A 21 -8.35 -6.49 -5.01
N PRO A 22 -8.55 -5.28 -4.44
CA PRO A 22 -7.89 -4.89 -3.20
C PRO A 22 -8.10 -5.94 -2.11
N GLN A 23 -7.00 -6.44 -1.55
CA GLN A 23 -7.00 -7.40 -0.45
C GLN A 23 -6.58 -6.70 0.84
N LEU A 24 -7.15 -7.11 1.97
CA LEU A 24 -6.70 -6.61 3.27
C LEU A 24 -5.25 -7.04 3.49
N HIS A 25 -4.34 -6.06 3.50
CA HIS A 25 -2.95 -6.28 3.85
C HIS A 25 -2.80 -6.29 5.37
N ARG A 26 -3.41 -5.32 6.07
CA ARG A 26 -3.29 -5.13 7.52
C ARG A 26 -4.50 -4.45 8.12
N GLY A 27 -4.78 -4.75 9.38
CA GLY A 27 -5.66 -3.95 10.23
C GLY A 27 -6.90 -4.69 10.75
N PRO A 28 -7.74 -3.99 11.53
CA PRO A 28 -7.57 -2.59 11.95
C PRO A 28 -6.37 -2.40 12.92
N LEU A 29 -5.55 -1.40 12.64
CA LEU A 29 -4.39 -1.00 13.44
C LEU A 29 -4.81 0.09 14.43
N THR A 30 -4.46 -0.10 15.70
CA THR A 30 -4.82 0.83 16.79
C THR A 30 -3.62 1.63 17.32
N ALA A 31 -2.43 1.41 16.78
CA ALA A 31 -1.22 2.15 17.09
C ALA A 31 -0.23 2.09 15.90
N PRO A 32 0.74 3.03 15.82
CA PRO A 32 1.87 2.91 14.92
C PRO A 32 2.72 1.66 15.21
N ASP A 33 3.44 1.21 14.19
CA ASP A 33 4.31 0.04 14.27
C ASP A 33 5.55 0.33 15.12
N SER A 34 5.73 -0.44 16.20
CA SER A 34 6.89 -0.33 17.09
C SER A 34 8.19 -0.89 16.50
N ALA A 35 8.09 -1.75 15.49
CA ALA A 35 9.23 -2.39 14.83
C ALA A 35 8.94 -2.69 13.36
N ASP A 36 9.98 -2.99 12.59
CA ASP A 36 9.84 -3.51 11.23
C ASP A 36 9.43 -5.00 11.27
N PRO A 37 8.70 -5.51 10.26
CA PRO A 37 8.40 -6.92 10.15
C PRO A 37 9.68 -7.77 10.04
N THR A 38 9.62 -8.97 10.58
CA THR A 38 10.78 -9.88 10.69
C THR A 38 10.79 -10.97 9.62
N SER A 39 9.72 -11.10 8.85
CA SER A 39 9.57 -12.14 7.81
C SER A 39 8.92 -11.62 6.53
N ALA A 40 9.33 -12.18 5.39
CA ALA A 40 8.70 -11.96 4.09
C ALA A 40 7.18 -12.28 4.10
N SER A 41 6.76 -13.26 4.92
CA SER A 41 5.35 -13.69 5.01
C SER A 41 4.40 -12.62 5.56
N GLN A 42 4.93 -11.55 6.14
CA GLN A 42 4.13 -10.41 6.62
C GLN A 42 3.86 -9.39 5.53
N GLY A 43 4.62 -9.43 4.43
CA GLY A 43 4.50 -8.52 3.30
C GLY A 43 3.49 -9.00 2.25
N VAL A 44 3.21 -8.11 1.31
CA VAL A 44 2.50 -8.39 0.06
C VAL A 44 3.51 -8.95 -0.93
N ASP A 45 3.27 -10.14 -1.45
CA ASP A 45 4.04 -10.70 -2.55
C ASP A 45 3.59 -10.05 -3.86
N CYS A 46 4.50 -9.30 -4.49
CA CYS A 46 4.23 -8.64 -5.75
C CYS A 46 4.85 -9.36 -6.96
N ALA A 47 5.27 -10.62 -6.81
CA ALA A 47 5.83 -11.40 -7.91
C ALA A 47 4.94 -11.35 -9.16
N GLY A 48 5.53 -10.97 -10.30
CA GLY A 48 4.80 -10.80 -11.57
C GLY A 48 4.11 -9.44 -11.76
N TYR A 49 4.10 -8.57 -10.75
CA TYR A 49 3.50 -7.24 -10.79
C TYR A 49 4.56 -6.13 -10.74
N ARG A 50 4.31 -5.04 -11.45
CA ARG A 50 5.22 -3.90 -11.49
C ARG A 50 4.91 -2.93 -10.36
N MET A 51 3.65 -2.75 -10.03
CA MET A 51 3.16 -1.74 -9.10
C MET A 51 2.36 -2.39 -7.98
N VAL A 52 2.38 -1.73 -6.82
CA VAL A 52 1.42 -1.94 -5.74
C VAL A 52 0.79 -0.61 -5.40
N ARG A 53 -0.51 -0.62 -5.16
CA ARG A 53 -1.25 0.49 -4.58
C ARG A 53 -1.78 0.06 -3.21
N PHE A 54 -1.42 0.85 -2.20
CA PHE A 54 -1.99 0.76 -0.87
C PHE A 54 -3.06 1.82 -0.68
N ASP A 55 -4.28 1.39 -0.39
CA ASP A 55 -5.39 2.26 0.02
C ASP A 55 -5.56 2.15 1.54
N ILE A 56 -5.56 3.28 2.21
CA ILE A 56 -5.57 3.36 3.67
C ILE A 56 -6.96 3.83 4.11
N ASP A 57 -7.70 2.92 4.73
CA ASP A 57 -8.98 3.20 5.34
C ASP A 57 -8.78 3.72 6.76
N THR A 58 -9.25 4.94 7.00
CA THR A 58 -9.15 5.64 8.28
C THR A 58 -10.53 5.92 8.89
N VAL A 59 -11.62 5.40 8.32
CA VAL A 59 -13.01 5.73 8.70
C VAL A 59 -13.30 5.43 10.18
N GLY A 60 -12.66 4.41 10.75
CA GLY A 60 -12.82 4.08 12.18
C GLY A 60 -12.03 4.96 13.15
N SER A 61 -11.17 5.86 12.66
CA SER A 61 -10.34 6.72 13.52
C SER A 61 -11.10 7.97 13.98
N VAL A 62 -10.85 8.40 15.21
CA VAL A 62 -11.46 9.60 15.81
C VAL A 62 -10.38 10.64 16.09
N GLY A 63 -10.57 11.86 15.58
CA GLY A 63 -9.64 12.97 15.79
C GLY A 63 -8.28 12.78 15.10
N LEU A 64 -8.23 12.03 13.99
CA LEU A 64 -7.01 11.82 13.22
C LEU A 64 -6.56 13.13 12.54
N THR A 65 -5.40 13.66 12.93
CA THR A 65 -4.85 14.93 12.39
C THR A 65 -3.57 14.73 11.59
N SER A 66 -2.87 13.62 11.79
CA SER A 66 -1.71 13.27 10.97
C SER A 66 -1.52 11.77 10.87
N LEU A 67 -1.01 11.33 9.73
CA LEU A 67 -0.72 9.94 9.43
C LEU A 67 0.57 9.87 8.62
N GLU A 68 1.46 8.93 8.95
CA GLU A 68 2.68 8.72 8.20
C GLU A 68 2.91 7.24 7.96
N VAL A 69 3.16 6.89 6.70
CA VAL A 69 3.40 5.52 6.27
C VAL A 69 4.74 5.41 5.54
N GLN A 70 5.35 4.22 5.62
CA GLN A 70 6.58 3.90 4.93
C GLN A 70 6.47 2.54 4.27
N LEU A 71 6.77 2.50 2.98
CA LEU A 71 7.01 1.26 2.26
C LEU A 71 8.32 0.66 2.75
N LEU A 72 8.28 -0.62 3.06
CA LEU A 72 9.43 -1.45 3.32
C LEU A 72 9.56 -2.50 2.22
N VAL A 73 10.78 -2.73 1.74
CA VAL A 73 11.07 -3.69 0.67
C VAL A 73 11.89 -4.84 1.22
N TRP A 74 11.42 -6.07 1.06
CA TRP A 74 12.12 -7.26 1.52
C TRP A 74 13.37 -7.51 0.66
N ASN A 75 14.49 -7.78 1.33
CA ASN A 75 15.70 -8.27 0.69
C ASN A 75 15.95 -9.71 1.16
N ALA A 76 15.73 -10.68 0.26
CA ALA A 76 15.89 -12.09 0.56
C ALA A 76 17.34 -12.45 0.94
N THR A 77 18.34 -11.81 0.34
CA THR A 77 19.76 -12.05 0.64
C THR A 77 20.13 -11.60 2.05
N ALA A 78 19.58 -10.47 2.50
CA ALA A 78 19.84 -9.93 3.83
C ALA A 78 18.86 -10.45 4.91
N GLY A 79 17.82 -11.18 4.51
CA GLY A 79 16.78 -11.69 5.41
C GLY A 79 16.05 -10.60 6.20
N ARG A 80 15.92 -9.39 5.65
CA ARG A 80 15.29 -8.25 6.32
C ARG A 80 14.66 -7.25 5.35
N TYR A 81 13.79 -6.41 5.89
CA TYR A 81 13.24 -5.27 5.17
C TYR A 81 14.19 -4.07 5.15
N PHE A 82 14.14 -3.31 4.05
CA PHE A 82 14.82 -2.04 3.88
C PHE A 82 13.81 -0.92 3.70
N ALA A 83 14.13 0.25 4.25
CA ALA A 83 13.31 1.46 4.13
C ALA A 83 13.21 1.91 2.66
N GLY A 84 11.97 2.09 2.20
CA GLY A 84 11.64 2.63 0.89
C GLY A 84 10.89 3.96 1.00
N ALA A 85 9.98 4.18 0.05
CA ALA A 85 9.17 5.40 -0.06
C ALA A 85 8.40 5.70 1.23
N ARG A 86 8.34 6.98 1.61
CA ARG A 86 7.65 7.45 2.81
C ARG A 86 6.68 8.55 2.42
N ARG A 87 5.49 8.54 3.01
CA ARG A 87 4.47 9.55 2.77
C ARG A 87 3.81 9.96 4.07
N ARG A 88 3.75 11.27 4.28
CA ARG A 88 3.00 11.90 5.36
C ARG A 88 1.72 12.49 4.78
N PHE A 89 0.64 12.37 5.53
CA PHE A 89 -0.65 12.97 5.26
C PHE A 89 -0.97 13.98 6.36
N THR A 90 -1.30 15.20 5.96
CA THR A 90 -1.78 16.25 6.87
C THR A 90 -3.28 16.14 7.10
N GLN A 91 -3.80 16.85 8.10
CA GLN A 91 -5.23 16.89 8.41
C GLN A 91 -6.07 17.28 7.20
N GLU A 92 -5.59 18.24 6.39
CA GLU A 92 -6.28 18.68 5.18
C GLU A 92 -6.35 17.56 4.14
N GLU A 93 -5.25 16.84 3.91
CA GLU A 93 -5.20 15.72 2.97
C GLU A 93 -6.08 14.55 3.42
N LEU A 94 -6.12 14.27 4.72
CA LEU A 94 -6.98 13.25 5.31
C LEU A 94 -8.47 13.59 5.17
N ALA A 95 -8.82 14.88 5.12
CA ALA A 95 -10.20 15.33 4.92
C ALA A 95 -10.69 15.24 3.46
N LEU A 96 -9.76 15.15 2.49
CA LEU A 96 -10.08 15.10 1.06
C LEU A 96 -10.47 13.71 0.55
N GLY A 97 -10.19 12.65 1.31
CA GLY A 97 -10.54 11.29 0.96
C GLY A 97 -9.59 10.26 1.55
N SER A 98 -9.74 9.00 1.12
CA SER A 98 -8.91 7.90 1.60
C SER A 98 -7.45 8.06 1.16
N PRO A 99 -6.50 8.16 2.11
CA PRO A 99 -5.08 8.26 1.81
C PRO A 99 -4.61 7.03 1.03
N SER A 100 -3.66 7.24 0.12
CA SER A 100 -3.10 6.14 -0.67
C SER A 100 -1.63 6.32 -1.00
N LEU A 101 -0.93 5.21 -1.21
CA LEU A 101 0.46 5.18 -1.65
C LEU A 101 0.61 4.16 -2.77
N GLU A 102 0.98 4.62 -3.95
CA GLU A 102 1.27 3.77 -5.10
C GLU A 102 2.78 3.78 -5.35
N VAL A 103 3.38 2.59 -5.51
CA VAL A 103 4.83 2.44 -5.65
C VAL A 103 5.17 1.37 -6.68
N GLU A 104 6.24 1.62 -7.44
CA GLU A 104 6.84 0.62 -8.31
C GLU A 104 7.69 -0.36 -7.49
N VAL A 105 7.38 -1.66 -7.59
CA VAL A 105 7.96 -2.74 -6.76
C VAL A 105 8.68 -3.81 -7.55
N ARG A 106 8.42 -3.92 -8.87
CA ARG A 106 9.12 -4.84 -9.79
C ARG A 106 9.25 -6.28 -9.26
N GLY A 107 8.18 -6.84 -8.70
CA GLY A 107 8.20 -8.20 -8.17
C GLY A 107 8.69 -8.36 -6.73
N ALA A 108 9.11 -7.30 -6.04
CA ALA A 108 9.60 -7.41 -4.68
C ALA A 108 8.46 -7.65 -3.68
N THR A 109 8.71 -8.43 -2.62
CA THR A 109 7.83 -8.49 -1.46
C THR A 109 7.94 -7.18 -0.69
N VAL A 110 6.81 -6.54 -0.41
CA VAL A 110 6.77 -5.22 0.23
C VAL A 110 5.77 -5.16 1.37
N PHE A 111 5.97 -4.23 2.28
CA PHE A 111 5.11 -4.05 3.45
C PHE A 111 4.84 -2.57 3.67
N LEU A 112 3.59 -2.19 3.96
CA LEU A 112 3.28 -0.82 4.37
C LEU A 112 3.28 -0.69 5.89
N LYS A 113 4.31 -0.03 6.39
CA LYS A 113 4.47 0.32 7.81
C LYS A 113 3.70 1.59 8.12
N LEU A 114 2.97 1.59 9.22
CA LEU A 114 2.40 2.77 9.85
C LEU A 114 3.46 3.35 10.81
N VAL A 115 4.12 4.43 10.41
CA VAL A 115 5.26 4.99 11.14
C VAL A 115 4.82 5.87 12.29
N SER A 116 3.82 6.73 12.04
CA SER A 116 3.26 7.60 13.06
C SER A 116 1.81 7.94 12.74
N ALA A 117 1.02 8.22 13.77
CA ALA A 117 -0.33 8.71 13.64
C ALA A 117 -0.68 9.55 14.87
N GLN A 118 -1.44 10.63 14.68
CA GLN A 118 -1.98 11.44 15.76
C GLN A 118 -3.49 11.38 15.69
N ALA A 119 -4.11 10.69 16.65
CA ALA A 119 -5.55 10.54 16.79
C ALA A 119 -5.93 10.39 18.26
N SER A 120 -7.18 10.73 18.61
CA SER A 120 -7.74 10.42 19.93
C SER A 120 -8.05 8.92 20.07
N SER A 121 -8.50 8.31 18.97
CA SER A 121 -8.63 6.86 18.82
C SER A 121 -8.23 6.48 17.41
N LEU A 122 -7.31 5.53 17.26
CA LEU A 122 -6.81 5.11 15.95
C LEU A 122 -7.46 3.79 15.54
N SER A 123 -7.94 3.73 14.30
CA SER A 123 -8.37 2.50 13.63
C SER A 123 -8.10 2.65 12.14
N VAL A 124 -7.02 1.99 11.69
CA VAL A 124 -6.54 2.06 10.31
C VAL A 124 -6.51 0.68 9.68
N ALA A 125 -7.19 0.48 8.55
CA ALA A 125 -7.04 -0.71 7.72
C ALA A 125 -6.29 -0.36 6.43
N ILE A 126 -5.43 -1.26 5.97
CA ILE A 126 -4.61 -1.06 4.78
C ILE A 126 -4.96 -2.17 3.80
N TYR A 127 -5.41 -1.77 2.62
CA TYR A 127 -5.71 -2.66 1.51
C TYR A 127 -4.63 -2.52 0.44
N ALA A 128 -4.24 -3.63 -0.19
CA ALA A 128 -3.25 -3.66 -1.25
C ALA A 128 -3.87 -4.21 -2.54
N SER A 129 -3.54 -3.57 -3.66
CA SER A 129 -3.87 -4.02 -5.01
C SER A 129 -2.63 -3.96 -5.89
N LEU A 130 -2.51 -4.89 -6.84
CA LEU A 130 -1.31 -5.10 -7.66
C LEU A 130 -1.62 -4.83 -9.13
N SER A 131 -0.65 -4.29 -9.87
CA SER A 131 -0.77 -4.05 -11.32
C SER A 131 0.55 -4.12 -12.09
#